data_AF-A0A2G9P1Y8-F1
#
_entry.id   AF-A0A2G9P1Y8-F1
#
_cell.length_a   1.000
_cell.length_b   1.000
_cell.length_c   1.000
_cell.angle_alpha   90.00
_cell.angle_beta   90.00
_cell.angle_gamma   90.00
#
_symmetry.space_group_name_H-M   'P 1'
#
loop_
_entity.id
_entity.type
_entity.pdbx_description
1 polymer ?
#
loop_
_entity_poly.entity_id
_entity_poly.type
_entity_poly.pdbx_seq_one_letter_code
_entity_poly.pdbx_strand_id
1 'polypeptide(L)' 'HSLFDVLYSLNDDLILYCGHNYGHSLTSTIGNEKLTNLVMQKRTEQEFLDMMGQ' A
#
# COMPACT_ATOMS: atom_id res chain seq x y z
N HIS A 1 15.41 2.33 -4.51
CA HIS A 1 14.54 1.15 -4.41
C HIS A 1 13.83 1.19 -3.06
N SER A 2 12.58 1.65 -3.05
CA SER A 2 11.73 1.68 -1.85
C SER A 2 10.79 0.47 -1.82
N LEU A 3 10.19 0.17 -0.67
CA LEU A 3 9.11 -0.83 -0.58
C LEU A 3 7.94 -0.45 -1.50
N PHE A 4 7.68 0.86 -1.65
CA PHE A 4 6.66 1.37 -2.54
C PHE A 4 6.92 0.93 -3.99
N ASP A 5 8.15 1.08 -4.50
CA ASP A 5 8.50 0.67 -5.87
C ASP A 5 8.30 -0.84 -6.08
N VAL A 6 8.70 -1.64 -5.09
CA VAL A 6 8.55 -3.11 -5.14
C VAL A 6 7.06 -3.47 -5.23
N LEU A 7 6.23 -2.95 -4.31
CA LEU A 7 4.80 -3.23 -4.30
C LEU A 7 4.09 -2.70 -5.55
N TYR A 8 4.50 -1.54 -6.08
CA TYR A 8 3.90 -0.99 -7.28
C TYR A 8 4.18 -1.81 -8.55
N SER A 9 5.30 -2.52 -8.58
CA SER A 9 5.67 -3.39 -9.69
C SER A 9 4.87 -4.71 -9.75
N LEU A 10 4.15 -5.07 -8.69
CA LEU A 10 3.36 -6.29 -8.62
C LEU A 10 2.04 -6.15 -9.37
N ASN A 11 1.55 -7.28 -9.89
CA ASN A 11 0.29 -7.38 -10.62
C ASN A 11 -0.90 -7.02 -9.72
N ASP A 12 -1.89 -6.36 -10.30
CA ASP A 12 -3.05 -5.85 -9.57
C ASP A 12 -3.99 -6.96 -9.04
N ASP A 13 -3.96 -8.14 -9.65
CA ASP A 13 -4.72 -9.34 -9.25
C ASP A 13 -4.02 -10.16 -8.16
N LEU A 14 -2.78 -9.82 -7.80
CA LEU A 14 -2.05 -10.52 -6.74
C LEU A 14 -2.75 -10.32 -5.39
N ILE A 15 -3.09 -11.43 -4.74
CA ILE A 15 -3.74 -11.46 -3.43
C ILE A 15 -2.73 -11.04 -2.35
N LEU A 16 -3.13 -10.09 -1.52
CA LEU A 16 -2.37 -9.60 -0.38
C LEU A 16 -2.87 -10.26 0.92
N TYR A 17 -1.97 -10.97 1.59
CA TYR A 17 -2.14 -11.47 2.95
C TYR A 17 -1.28 -10.64 3.90
N CYS A 18 -1.90 -9.87 4.80
CA CYS A 18 -1.19 -9.05 5.78
C CYS A 18 -0.84 -9.87 7.04
N GLY A 19 0.21 -9.45 7.75
CA GLY A 19 0.59 -10.08 9.03
C GLY A 19 -0.34 -9.72 10.19
N HIS A 20 -1.00 -8.55 10.12
CA HIS A 20 -1.94 -8.07 11.13
C HIS A 20 -3.13 -7.41 10.43
N ASN A 21 -4.34 -7.65 10.93
CA ASN A 21 -5.57 -7.11 10.36
C ASN A 21 -6.49 -6.60 11.46
N TYR A 22 -6.69 -5.28 11.49
CA TYR A 22 -7.66 -4.61 12.36
C TYR A 22 -8.94 -4.21 11.62
N GLY A 23 -9.04 -4.54 10.33
CA GLY A 23 -10.20 -4.28 9.48
C GLY A 23 -11.13 -5.51 9.35
N HIS A 24 -12.08 -5.41 8.44
CA HIS A 24 -13.15 -6.42 8.28
C HIS A 24 -12.82 -7.53 7.26
N SER A 25 -11.92 -7.28 6.31
CA SER A 25 -11.59 -8.21 5.23
C SER A 25 -10.32 -8.99 5.54
N LEU A 26 -10.34 -10.31 5.40
CA LEU A 26 -9.18 -11.18 5.68
C LEU A 26 -8.01 -11.03 4.69
N THR A 27 -8.30 -10.57 3.47
CA THR A 27 -7.34 -10.38 2.38
C THR A 27 -7.73 -9.17 1.53
N SER A 28 -6.81 -8.72 0.67
CA SER A 28 -7.03 -7.70 -0.36
C SER A 28 -6.30 -8.11 -1.64
N THR A 29 -6.22 -7.22 -2.62
CA THR A 29 -5.30 -7.36 -3.77
C THR A 29 -4.40 -6.13 -3.89
N ILE A 30 -3.24 -6.28 -4.53
CA ILE A 30 -2.34 -5.15 -4.81
C ILE A 30 -3.07 -4.02 -5.55
N GLY A 31 -3.94 -4.35 -6.52
CA GLY A 31 -4.73 -3.37 -7.26
C GLY A 31 -5.71 -2.60 -6.38
N ASN A 32 -6.42 -3.31 -5.49
CA ASN A 32 -7.34 -2.67 -4.56
C ASN A 32 -6.62 -1.72 -3.60
N GLU A 33 -5.45 -2.12 -3.08
CA GLU A 33 -4.65 -1.26 -2.21
C GLU A 33 -4.09 -0.04 -2.97
N LYS A 34 -3.61 -0.19 -4.22
CA LYS A 34 -3.20 0.96 -5.04
C LYS A 34 -4.32 1.99 -5.21
N LEU A 35 -5.57 1.56 -5.30
CA LEU A 35 -6.73 2.44 -5.49
C LEU A 35 -7.23 3.08 -4.19
N THR A 36 -7.18 2.36 -3.07
CA THR A 36 -7.90 2.73 -1.84
C THR A 36 -7.01 3.03 -0.65
N ASN A 37 -5.79 2.47 -0.61
CA ASN A 37 -4.88 2.64 0.51
C ASN A 37 -4.17 4.00 0.39
N LEU A 38 -4.36 4.86 1.39
CA LEU A 38 -3.79 6.21 1.44
C LEU A 38 -2.26 6.20 1.32
N VAL A 39 -1.62 5.20 1.91
CA VAL A 39 -0.16 5.03 1.95
C VAL A 39 0.39 4.57 0.60
N MET A 40 -0.43 3.89 -0.21
CA MET A 40 -0.07 3.47 -1.57
C MET A 40 -0.42 4.51 -2.66
N GLN A 41 -0.89 5.70 -2.28
CA GLN A 41 -1.05 6.78 -3.25
C GLN A 41 0.29 7.40 -3.60
N LYS A 42 0.60 7.52 -4.91
CA LYS A 42 1.86 8.10 -5.42
C LYS A 42 2.05 9.50 -4.86
N ARG A 43 3.22 9.72 -4.26
CA ARG A 43 3.66 10.97 -3.65
C ARG A 43 5.18 11.02 -3.60
N THR A 44 5.74 12.19 -3.33
CA THR A 44 7.17 12.35 -3.06
C THR A 44 7.54 11.77 -1.70
N GLU A 45 8.83 11.50 -1.49
CA GLU A 45 9.33 11.04 -0.19
C GLU A 45 9.03 12.05 0.92
N GLN A 46 9.17 13.35 0.66
CA GLN A 46 8.84 14.39 1.64
C GLN A 46 7.36 14.37 2.02
N GLU A 47 6.45 14.30 1.05
CA GLU A 47 5.00 14.21 1.33
C GLU A 47 4.62 12.92 2.09
N PHE A 48 5.38 11.83 1.89
CA PHE A 48 5.22 10.61 2.67
C PHE A 48 5.68 10.81 4.11
N LEU A 49 6.85 11.42 4.31
CA LEU A 49 7.39 11.72 5.65
C LEU A 49 6.49 12.68 6.43
N ASP A 50 5.98 13.71 5.77
CA ASP A 50 5.07 14.68 6.39
C ASP A 50 3.72 14.04 6.80
N MET A 51 3.26 13.03 6.06
CA MET A 51 2.05 12.27 6.38
C MET A 51 2.25 11.31 7.56
N MET A 52 3.41 10.62 7.62
CA MET A 52 3.68 9.57 8.60
C MET A 52 4.32 10.09 9.90
N GLY A 53 4.93 11.27 9.86
CA GLY A 53 5.64 11.90 10.98
C GLY A 53 4.76 12.76 11.90
N GLN A 54 3.45 12.82 11.64
CA GLN A 54 2.46 13.40 12.55
C GLN A 54 2.01 12.37 13.60
#